data_AF-A0A953Z194-F1
#
_entry.id   AF-A0A953Z194-F1
#
_cell.length_a   1.000
_cell.length_b   1.000
_cell.length_c   1.000
_cell.angle_alpha   90.00
_cell.angle_beta   90.00
_cell.angle_gamma   90.00
#
_symmetry.space_group_name_H-M   'P 1'
#
loop_
_entity.id
_entity.type
_entity.pdbx_description
1 polymer ?
#
loop_
_entity_poly.entity_id
_entity_poly.type
_entity_poly.pdbx_seq_one_letter_code
_entity_poly.pdbx_strand_id
1 'polypeptide(L)'
;MNLNTLLETDLGDIVLIVFSFVFGLIGIFILALVFSVFSLWFQAMVSGAKISFGDLIGMKFRKVNGSMIVRARIEAHKAGVPITSTKLESHYLAGGNVLNVVRALIMASKAKLNMD
;
A
#
# COMPACT_ATOMS: atom_id res chain seq x y z
N MET A 1 19.95 -25.92 -37.99
CA MET A 1 18.69 -25.77 -37.24
C MET A 1 17.65 -25.36 -38.27
N ASN A 2 16.86 -26.32 -38.76
CA ASN A 2 16.08 -26.17 -39.99
C ASN A 2 14.95 -25.16 -39.81
N LEU A 3 14.76 -24.31 -40.82
CA LEU A 3 13.70 -23.28 -40.86
C LEU A 3 12.28 -23.89 -40.89
N ASN A 4 12.18 -25.20 -41.10
CA ASN A 4 10.93 -25.95 -41.23
C ASN A 4 10.34 -26.35 -39.86
N THR A 5 11.16 -26.40 -38.79
CA THR A 5 10.65 -26.64 -37.43
C THR A 5 10.01 -25.41 -36.79
N LEU A 6 10.05 -24.24 -37.45
CA LEU A 6 9.34 -23.03 -37.01
C LEU A 6 7.93 -22.89 -37.63
N LEU A 7 7.56 -23.77 -38.58
CA LEU A 7 6.28 -23.75 -39.28
C LEU A 7 5.37 -24.94 -38.94
N GLU A 8 5.86 -25.87 -38.12
CA GLU A 8 5.11 -26.97 -37.52
C GLU A 8 4.96 -26.73 -36.01
N THR A 9 4.57 -25.50 -35.64
CA THR A 9 4.04 -25.27 -34.29
C THR A 9 2.66 -25.90 -34.24
N ASP A 10 2.58 -27.07 -33.63
CA ASP A 10 1.31 -27.71 -33.29
C ASP A 10 0.46 -26.72 -32.46
N LEU A 11 -0.87 -26.80 -32.55
CA LEU A 11 -1.78 -26.00 -31.71
C LEU A 11 -1.40 -26.14 -30.22
N GLY A 12 -0.87 -27.30 -29.81
CA GLY A 12 -0.35 -27.54 -28.47
C GLY A 12 0.82 -26.63 -28.05
N ASP A 13 1.77 -26.36 -28.94
CA ASP A 13 2.94 -25.53 -28.64
C ASP A 13 2.56 -24.05 -28.50
N ILE A 14 1.64 -23.58 -29.34
CA ILE A 14 1.08 -22.22 -29.24
C ILE A 14 0.34 -22.05 -27.92
N VAL A 15 -0.46 -23.04 -27.50
CA VAL A 15 -1.18 -22.99 -26.22
C VAL A 15 -0.22 -22.98 -25.03
N LEU A 16 0.86 -23.76 -25.07
CA LEU A 16 1.88 -23.80 -24.01
C LEU A 16 2.64 -22.47 -23.87
N ILE A 17 3.03 -21.84 -24.99
CA ILE A 17 3.69 -20.53 -25.00
C ILE A 17 2.77 -19.47 -24.42
N VAL A 18 1.50 -19.45 -24.83
CA VAL A 18 0.50 -18.52 -24.30
C VAL A 18 0.28 -18.74 -22.80
N PHE A 19 0.16 -19.99 -22.35
CA PHE A 19 0.03 -20.31 -20.93
C PHE A 19 1.24 -19.85 -20.11
N SER A 20 2.45 -20.11 -20.59
CA SER A 20 3.70 -19.67 -19.94
C SER A 20 3.75 -18.15 -19.82
N PHE A 21 3.38 -17.44 -20.88
CA PHE A 21 3.35 -15.98 -20.90
C PHE A 21 2.31 -15.41 -19.92
N VAL A 22 1.10 -15.97 -19.90
CA VAL A 22 0.04 -15.58 -18.95
C VAL A 22 0.45 -15.85 -17.51
N PHE A 23 1.05 -17.01 -17.24
CA PHE A 23 1.52 -17.38 -15.90
C PHE A 23 2.66 -16.47 -15.44
N GLY A 24 3.58 -16.11 -16.34
CA GLY A 24 4.63 -15.12 -16.09
C GLY A 24 4.06 -13.74 -15.73
N LEU A 25 3.05 -13.26 -16.48
CA LEU A 25 2.37 -12.00 -16.19
C LEU A 25 1.67 -12.00 -14.83
N ILE A 26 1.00 -13.10 -14.48
CA ILE A 26 0.34 -13.26 -13.18
C ILE A 26 1.38 -13.26 -12.04
N GLY A 27 2.50 -13.94 -12.23
CA GLY A 27 3.61 -13.93 -11.27
C GLY A 27 4.15 -12.52 -11.02
N ILE A 28 4.39 -11.75 -12.08
CA ILE A 28 4.84 -10.35 -11.99
C ILE A 28 3.79 -9.48 -11.28
N PHE A 29 2.51 -9.67 -11.59
CA PHE A 29 1.42 -8.92 -10.95
C PHE A 29 1.34 -9.17 -9.44
N ILE A 30 1.43 -10.42 -9.01
CA ILE A 30 1.46 -10.78 -7.58
C ILE A 30 2.68 -10.17 -6.90
N LEU A 31 3.85 -10.28 -7.53
CA LEU A 31 5.09 -9.72 -6.97
C LEU A 31 5.00 -8.20 -6.81
N ALA A 32 4.44 -7.49 -7.79
CA ALA A 32 4.20 -6.04 -7.71
C ALA A 32 3.24 -5.68 -6.56
N LEU A 33 2.21 -6.49 -6.32
CA LEU A 33 1.25 -6.26 -5.24
C LEU A 33 1.88 -6.45 -3.85
N VAL A 34 2.74 -7.46 -3.69
CA VAL A 34 3.53 -7.68 -2.47
C VAL A 34 4.51 -6.52 -2.26
N PHE A 35 5.22 -6.12 -3.32
CA PHE A 35 6.21 -5.05 -3.26
C PHE A 35 5.57 -3.70 -2.86
N SER A 36 4.35 -3.41 -3.33
CA SER A 36 3.61 -2.21 -2.95
C SER A 36 3.31 -2.15 -1.44
N VAL A 37 2.90 -3.27 -0.84
CA VAL A 37 2.64 -3.34 0.61
C VAL A 37 3.93 -3.25 1.40
N PHE A 38 4.97 -3.94 0.94
CA PHE A 38 6.28 -3.93 1.58
C PHE A 38 6.90 -2.52 1.59
N SER A 39 6.83 -1.81 0.46
CA SER A 39 7.28 -0.42 0.36
C SER A 39 6.55 0.50 1.35
N LEU A 40 5.23 0.35 1.48
CA LEU A 40 4.42 1.14 2.43
C LEU A 40 4.81 0.87 3.89
N TRP A 41 4.99 -0.40 4.24
CA TRP A 41 5.44 -0.78 5.57
C TRP A 41 6.84 -0.22 5.87
N PHE A 42 7.76 -0.32 4.92
CA PHE A 42 9.12 0.19 5.07
C PHE A 42 9.14 1.71 5.29
N GLN A 43 8.31 2.46 4.56
CA GLN A 43 8.15 3.90 4.76
C GLN A 43 7.65 4.25 6.17
N ALA A 44 6.71 3.47 6.70
CA ALA A 44 6.18 3.64 8.05
C ALA A 44 7.25 3.37 9.13
N MET A 45 7.99 2.28 8.95
CA MET A 45 9.07 1.84 9.85
C MET A 45 10.20 2.88 9.94
N VAL A 46 10.71 3.33 8.78
CA VAL A 46 11.78 4.35 8.73
C VAL A 46 11.32 5.68 9.31
N SER A 47 10.03 5.99 9.22
CA SER A 47 9.45 7.22 9.78
C SER A 47 9.13 7.12 11.27
N GLY A 48 9.39 5.99 11.94
CA GLY A 48 9.03 5.78 13.37
C GLY A 48 7.53 5.55 13.62
N ALA A 49 6.71 5.59 12.57
CA ALA A 49 5.29 5.31 12.61
C ALA A 49 5.05 3.78 12.57
N LYS A 50 5.28 3.11 13.72
CA LYS A 50 5.12 1.65 13.84
C LYS A 50 3.71 1.22 13.43
N ILE A 51 3.59 0.55 12.28
CA ILE A 51 2.39 -0.11 11.77
C ILE A 51 2.77 -1.55 11.47
N SER A 52 1.99 -2.51 11.96
CA SER A 52 2.28 -3.92 11.76
C SER A 52 1.92 -4.36 10.33
N PHE A 53 2.64 -5.33 9.77
CA PHE A 53 2.24 -5.95 8.50
C PHE A 53 0.80 -6.48 8.53
N GLY A 54 0.39 -7.08 9.67
CA GLY A 54 -0.98 -7.54 9.90
C GLY A 54 -2.02 -6.42 9.78
N ASP A 55 -1.69 -5.21 10.24
CA ASP A 55 -2.59 -4.05 10.13
C ASP A 55 -2.76 -3.63 8.66
N LEU A 56 -1.68 -3.59 7.87
CA LEU A 56 -1.74 -3.25 6.45
C LEU A 56 -2.55 -4.26 5.62
N ILE A 57 -2.37 -5.55 5.93
CA ILE A 57 -3.16 -6.62 5.33
C ILE A 57 -4.63 -6.47 5.77
N GLY A 58 -4.88 -6.23 7.05
CA GLY A 58 -6.22 -5.97 7.59
C GLY A 58 -6.88 -4.73 6.98
N MET A 59 -6.14 -3.68 6.64
CA MET A 59 -6.64 -2.51 5.92
C MET A 59 -7.10 -2.89 4.51
N LYS A 60 -6.33 -3.72 3.78
CA LYS A 60 -6.75 -4.21 2.45
C LYS A 60 -8.05 -5.04 2.53
N PHE A 61 -8.18 -5.93 3.51
CA PHE A 61 -9.42 -6.71 3.70
C PHE A 61 -10.62 -5.84 4.06
N ARG A 62 -10.41 -4.80 4.87
CA ARG A 62 -11.44 -3.82 5.24
C ARG A 62 -11.71 -2.76 4.16
N LYS A 63 -11.15 -2.91 2.94
CA LYS A 63 -11.20 -1.93 1.84
C LYS A 63 -10.76 -0.51 2.24
N VAL A 64 -9.89 -0.41 3.24
CA VAL A 64 -9.29 0.84 3.69
C VAL A 64 -8.04 1.13 2.86
N ASN A 65 -7.87 2.39 2.44
CA ASN A 65 -6.65 2.81 1.75
C ASN A 65 -5.48 2.90 2.73
N GLY A 66 -4.75 1.79 2.89
CA GLY A 66 -3.61 1.72 3.80
C GLY A 66 -2.49 2.73 3.48
N SER A 67 -2.31 3.10 2.21
CA SER A 67 -1.32 4.13 1.82
C SER A 67 -1.63 5.48 2.45
N MET A 68 -2.91 5.88 2.43
CA MET A 68 -3.34 7.13 3.01
C MET A 68 -3.25 7.13 4.55
N ILE A 69 -3.60 6.02 5.20
CA ILE A 69 -3.48 5.88 6.66
C ILE A 69 -2.02 5.93 7.11
N VAL A 70 -1.11 5.23 6.41
CA VAL A 70 0.33 5.25 6.69
C VAL A 70 0.86 6.68 6.57
N ARG A 71 0.55 7.38 5.48
CA ARG A 71 0.99 8.77 5.27
C ARG A 71 0.48 9.71 6.36
N ALA A 72 -0.81 9.64 6.68
CA ALA A 72 -1.41 10.44 7.74
C ALA A 72 -0.77 10.14 9.11
N ARG A 73 -0.46 8.87 9.40
CA ARG A 73 0.23 8.45 10.62
C ARG A 73 1.66 8.99 10.69
N ILE A 74 2.39 8.99 9.57
CA ILE A 74 3.74 9.56 9.47
C ILE A 74 3.70 11.07 9.73
N GLU A 75 2.77 11.80 9.09
CA GLU A 75 2.60 13.25 9.30
C GLU A 75 2.28 13.56 10.78
N ALA A 76 1.36 12.81 11.40
CA ALA A 76 1.03 12.96 12.81
C ALA A 76 2.22 12.68 13.74
N HIS A 77 2.98 11.61 13.47
CA HIS A 77 4.15 11.24 14.29
C HIS A 77 5.24 12.31 14.22
N LYS A 78 5.55 12.81 13.01
CA LYS A 78 6.54 13.88 12.81
C LYS A 78 6.15 15.18 13.51
N ALA A 79 4.86 15.45 13.63
CA ALA A 79 4.33 16.60 14.35
C ALA A 79 4.20 16.40 15.88
N GLY A 80 4.55 15.22 16.39
CA GLY A 80 4.41 14.89 17.81
C GLY A 80 2.96 14.66 18.26
N VAL A 81 2.00 14.49 17.35
CA VAL A 81 0.60 14.24 17.68
C VAL A 81 0.39 12.72 17.85
N PRO A 82 0.06 12.23 19.07
CA PRO A 82 -0.10 10.81 19.32
C PRO A 82 -1.46 10.32 18.79
N ILE A 83 -1.48 9.83 17.56
CA ILE A 83 -2.67 9.23 16.93
C ILE A 83 -2.36 7.80 16.51
N THR A 84 -3.27 6.86 16.80
CA THR A 84 -3.14 5.45 16.41
C THR A 84 -3.69 5.22 15.00
N SER A 85 -3.14 4.24 14.29
CA SER A 85 -3.63 3.80 12.97
C SER A 85 -5.10 3.39 13.04
N THR A 86 -5.51 2.65 14.06
CA THR A 86 -6.90 2.19 14.26
C THR A 86 -7.92 3.33 14.33
N LYS A 87 -7.55 4.47 14.93
CA LYS A 87 -8.44 5.64 15.00
C LYS A 87 -8.56 6.37 13.67
N LEU A 88 -7.49 6.38 12.88
CA LEU A 88 -7.50 6.89 11.51
C LEU A 88 -8.33 5.98 10.60
N GLU A 89 -8.24 4.66 10.78
CA GLU A 89 -9.05 3.68 10.06
C GLU A 89 -10.54 3.81 10.38
N SER A 90 -10.91 3.93 11.66
CA SER A 90 -12.33 4.08 12.03
C SER A 90 -12.94 5.37 11.46
N HIS A 91 -12.16 6.46 11.42
CA HIS A 91 -12.59 7.69 10.78
C HIS A 91 -12.69 7.57 9.25
N TYR A 92 -11.77 6.83 8.62
CA TYR A 92 -11.86 6.52 7.19
C TYR A 92 -13.13 5.71 6.85
N LEU A 93 -13.43 4.70 7.65
CA LEU A 93 -14.61 3.85 7.48
C LEU A 93 -15.92 4.63 7.73
N ALA A 94 -15.88 5.66 8.57
CA ALA A 94 -16.99 6.60 8.75
C ALA A 94 -17.18 7.56 7.54
N GLY A 95 -16.38 7.42 6.48
CA GLY A 95 -16.43 8.28 5.30
C GLY A 95 -15.72 9.63 5.46
N GLY A 96 -14.94 9.79 6.54
CA GLY A 96 -14.26 11.03 6.86
C GLY A 96 -12.94 11.23 6.08
N ASN A 97 -12.55 12.50 5.90
CA ASN A 97 -11.26 12.85 5.31
C ASN A 97 -10.15 12.85 6.37
N VAL A 98 -9.54 11.68 6.55
CA VAL A 98 -8.46 11.44 7.53
C VAL A 98 -7.31 12.45 7.39
N LEU A 99 -6.88 12.74 6.16
CA LEU A 99 -5.73 13.62 5.92
C LEU A 99 -6.02 15.05 6.37
N ASN A 100 -7.23 15.54 6.11
CA ASN A 100 -7.66 16.87 6.52
C ASN A 100 -7.72 16.99 8.06
N VAL A 101 -8.29 15.98 8.73
CA VAL A 101 -8.39 15.96 10.20
C VAL A 101 -7.01 15.92 10.85
N VAL A 102 -6.10 15.08 10.36
CA VAL A 102 -4.73 15.02 10.87
C VAL A 102 -4.03 16.36 10.72
N ARG A 103 -4.13 17.01 9.56
CA ARG A 103 -3.54 18.33 9.36
C ARG A 103 -4.13 19.39 10.28
N ALA A 104 -5.44 19.40 10.48
CA ALA A 104 -6.09 20.30 11.43
C ALA A 104 -5.57 20.09 12.87
N LEU A 105 -5.40 18.83 13.30
CA LEU A 105 -4.82 18.50 14.61
C LEU A 105 -3.36 18.97 14.72
N ILE A 106 -2.56 18.80 13.67
CA ILE A 106 -1.18 19.30 13.62
C ILE A 106 -1.16 20.83 13.75
N MET A 107 -2.03 21.53 13.01
CA MET A 107 -2.12 22.99 13.07
C MET A 107 -2.55 23.48 14.46
N ALA A 108 -3.54 22.84 15.08
CA ALA A 108 -3.98 23.15 16.43
C ALA A 108 -2.86 22.90 17.46
N SER A 109 -2.12 21.80 17.32
CA SER A 109 -0.97 21.49 18.19
C SER A 109 0.15 22.53 18.06
N LYS A 110 0.43 23.00 16.83
CA LYS A 110 1.41 24.06 16.59
C LYS A 110 0.95 25.42 17.11
N ALA A 111 -0.33 25.76 16.93
CA ALA A 111 -0.90 27.01 17.42
C ALA A 111 -0.81 27.09 18.95
N LYS A 112 -1.05 25.99 19.66
CA LYS A 112 -0.89 25.93 21.11
C LYS A 112 0.54 26.28 21.56
N LEU A 113 1.56 25.80 20.84
CA LEU A 113 2.97 26.06 21.17
C LEU A 113 3.43 27.49 20.86
N ASN A 114 2.69 28.25 20.04
CA ASN A 114 3.02 29.64 19.70
C ASN A 114 2.31 30.67 20.58
N MET A 115 1.40 30.23 21.46
CA MET A 115 0.63 31.10 22.36
C MET A 115 1.28 31.23 23.76
N ASP A 116 2.38 30.51 23.99
CA ASP A 116 3.24 30.58 25.19
C ASP A 116 4.55 31.32 24.84
#